data_AF-A0A8X6NNB3-F1
#
_entry.id   AF-A0A8X6NNB3-F1
#
_cell.length_a   1.000
_cell.length_b   1.000
_cell.length_c   1.000
_cell.angle_alpha   90.00
_cell.angle_beta   90.00
_cell.angle_gamma   90.00
#
_symmetry.space_group_name_H-M   'P 1'
#
loop_
_entity.id
_entity.type
_entity.pdbx_description
1 polymer ?
#
loop_
_entity_poly.entity_id
_entity_poly.type
_entity_poly.pdbx_seq_one_letter_code
_entity_poly.pdbx_strand_id
1 'polypeptide(L)'
;MRERKAQRMLRHENMCFQTWMPSPLINARDFSDKGIDSTPVVKIAPATGTTAVNATKPESGEFEPDLDCNVCREEQSRSQVVVFNDGQTSVPAEVDEMDDVFRNLPHDQNAKNCLLYMIHFTESKFMLFIHVLLLAIPLSSGFMGAKYMDQCFLSPETPVFLFMMGVIGTIVIFCRILLITQKIMLPRRGEWQALGVIMIVGVLAIVVCLATEMFSFSRKAPSFEEGDPRFCHETFYNFTYWINWTCVFVLTLMFLLELPKCSWSSSQAELVS
;
A
#
# COMPACT_ATOMS: atom_id res chain seq x y z
N MET A 1 35.65 -20.72 -0.73
CA MET A 1 35.97 -19.32 -0.33
C MET A 1 34.80 -18.33 -0.57
N ARG A 2 33.86 -18.58 -1.51
CA ARG A 2 32.66 -17.75 -1.73
C ARG A 2 31.62 -17.80 -0.58
N GLU A 3 31.45 -18.93 0.10
CA GLU A 3 30.47 -19.06 1.20
C GLU A 3 30.80 -18.20 2.43
N ARG A 4 32.10 -17.94 2.69
CA ARG A 4 32.52 -17.08 3.82
C ARG A 4 32.21 -15.59 3.58
N LYS A 5 31.96 -15.16 2.33
CA LYS A 5 31.52 -13.79 2.02
C LYS A 5 30.00 -13.62 2.20
N ALA A 6 29.20 -14.64 1.85
CA ALA A 6 27.74 -14.60 2.03
C ALA A 6 27.34 -14.55 3.51
N GLN A 7 28.03 -15.32 4.37
CA GLN A 7 27.77 -15.29 5.83
C GLN A 7 28.18 -13.98 6.53
N ARG A 8 29.06 -13.16 5.93
CA ARG A 8 29.40 -11.84 6.48
C ARG A 8 28.38 -10.76 6.15
N MET A 9 27.68 -10.86 5.02
CA MET A 9 26.62 -9.89 4.67
C MET A 9 25.37 -10.10 5.53
N LEU A 10 24.93 -11.35 5.74
CA LEU A 10 23.78 -11.67 6.60
C LEU A 10 23.97 -11.27 8.07
N ARG A 11 25.21 -11.21 8.56
CA ARG A 11 25.51 -10.76 9.93
C ARG A 11 25.44 -9.23 10.08
N HIS A 12 25.62 -8.47 9.00
CA HIS A 12 25.56 -7.01 9.04
C HIS A 12 24.13 -6.47 8.93
N GLU A 13 23.25 -7.15 8.20
CA GLU A 13 21.82 -6.77 8.11
C GLU A 13 21.06 -6.98 9.43
N ASN A 14 21.38 -8.04 10.17
CA ASN A 14 20.74 -8.29 11.47
C ASN A 14 21.15 -7.30 12.58
N MET A 15 22.25 -6.55 12.43
CA MET A 15 22.62 -5.51 13.41
C MET A 15 21.92 -4.17 13.16
N CYS A 16 21.51 -3.87 11.93
CA CYS A 16 20.77 -2.64 11.64
C CYS A 16 19.28 -2.76 11.99
N PHE A 17 18.72 -3.97 12.01
CA PHE A 17 17.29 -4.16 12.29
C PHE A 17 16.94 -4.06 13.80
N GLN A 18 17.91 -4.26 14.70
CA GLN A 18 17.68 -4.19 16.15
C GLN A 18 17.80 -2.78 16.75
N THR A 19 18.28 -1.79 16.00
CA THR A 19 18.47 -0.42 16.51
C THR A 19 17.25 0.51 16.31
N TRP A 20 16.17 0.02 15.68
CA TRP A 20 14.99 0.84 15.33
C TRP A 20 13.65 0.35 15.90
N MET A 21 13.64 -0.64 16.79
CA MET A 21 12.42 -0.97 17.56
C MET A 21 12.47 -0.30 18.94
N PRO A 22 11.69 0.77 19.19
CA PRO A 22 11.38 1.16 20.56
C PRO A 22 10.58 0.03 21.21
N SER A 23 11.02 -0.41 22.39
CA SER A 23 10.33 -1.41 23.20
C SER A 23 8.88 -0.97 23.49
N PRO A 24 7.87 -1.83 23.33
CA PRO A 24 6.53 -1.53 23.81
C PRO A 24 6.48 -1.82 25.31
N LEU A 25 6.85 -0.83 26.13
CA LEU A 25 6.42 -0.77 27.52
C LEU A 25 5.20 0.15 27.58
N ILE A 26 4.02 -0.41 27.25
CA ILE A 26 2.76 0.13 27.73
C ILE A 26 2.16 -0.94 28.62
N ASN A 27 2.33 -0.72 29.93
CA ASN A 27 1.60 -1.42 30.97
C ASN A 27 0.11 -1.15 30.77
N ALA A 28 -0.63 -2.13 30.24
CA ALA A 28 -2.08 -2.17 30.32
C ALA A 28 -2.51 -2.67 31.71
N ARG A 29 -2.25 -1.86 32.74
CA ARG A 29 -2.89 -1.93 34.06
C ARG A 29 -3.02 -0.50 34.55
N ASP A 30 -4.20 -0.18 35.08
CA ASP A 30 -4.65 1.13 35.60
C ASP A 30 -5.50 1.97 34.64
N PHE A 31 -6.60 1.40 34.14
CA PHE A 31 -7.84 2.14 33.93
C PHE A 31 -9.03 1.28 34.37
N SER A 32 -9.03 0.97 35.66
CA SER A 32 -10.23 0.54 36.37
C SER A 32 -10.37 1.44 37.59
N ASP A 33 -11.60 1.87 37.84
CA ASP A 33 -12.04 2.58 39.04
C ASP A 33 -11.88 4.11 39.06
N LYS A 34 -12.84 4.80 38.41
CA LYS A 34 -13.49 5.95 39.04
C LYS A 34 -14.99 5.84 38.87
N GLY A 35 -15.64 5.41 39.96
CA GLY A 35 -17.07 5.51 40.16
C GLY A 35 -17.56 6.94 39.94
N ILE A 36 -18.62 7.06 39.14
CA ILE A 36 -19.35 8.30 38.94
C ILE A 36 -20.31 8.40 40.13
N ASP A 37 -19.90 9.19 41.11
CA ASP A 37 -20.77 9.67 42.16
C ASP A 37 -21.55 10.89 41.67
N SER A 38 -22.76 11.02 42.19
CA SER A 38 -23.84 11.80 41.61
C SER A 38 -23.96 13.21 42.21
N THR A 39 -24.12 14.22 41.32
CA THR A 39 -24.74 15.56 41.53
C THR A 39 -24.03 16.59 42.45
N PRO A 40 -24.42 17.90 42.47
CA PRO A 40 -25.14 18.75 41.49
C PRO A 40 -24.51 20.16 41.21
N VAL A 41 -24.99 20.79 40.13
CA VAL A 41 -25.22 22.23 39.91
C VAL A 41 -24.10 23.24 40.27
N VAL A 42 -23.47 23.80 39.23
CA VAL A 42 -22.73 25.07 39.31
C VAL A 42 -23.24 26.03 38.22
N LYS A 43 -23.74 27.19 38.67
CA LYS A 43 -24.06 28.37 37.84
C LYS A 43 -22.79 28.89 37.16
N ILE A 44 -22.84 29.07 35.84
CA ILE A 44 -21.77 29.74 35.07
C ILE A 44 -22.24 31.16 34.73
N ALA A 45 -21.48 32.16 35.17
CA ALA A 45 -21.52 33.54 34.69
C ALA A 45 -20.45 33.73 33.58
N PRO A 46 -20.61 34.71 32.67
CA PRO A 46 -19.77 34.84 31.49
C PRO A 46 -18.56 35.76 31.73
N ALA A 47 -17.38 35.34 31.29
CA ALA A 47 -16.20 36.18 31.05
C ALA A 47 -15.64 35.74 29.69
N THR A 48 -15.84 36.48 28.59
CA THR A 48 -15.14 37.71 28.18
C THR A 48 -13.63 37.59 28.37
N GLY A 49 -12.90 37.33 27.28
CA GLY A 49 -11.45 37.15 27.29
C GLY A 49 -10.90 36.93 25.90
N THR A 50 -10.90 38.00 25.11
CA THR A 50 -10.24 38.12 23.81
C THR A 50 -8.72 38.16 24.00
N THR A 51 -7.97 37.25 23.37
CA THR A 51 -6.53 37.47 23.16
C THR A 51 -6.13 36.97 21.78
N ALA A 52 -5.87 37.94 20.90
CA ALA A 52 -5.25 37.76 19.60
C ALA A 52 -3.77 37.39 19.79
N VAL A 53 -3.32 36.31 19.15
CA VAL A 53 -1.90 35.99 19.02
C VAL A 53 -1.49 36.24 17.58
N ASN A 54 -0.52 37.16 17.45
CA ASN A 54 0.08 37.63 16.21
C ASN A 54 0.71 36.49 15.41
N ALA A 55 0.45 36.53 14.10
CA ALA A 55 1.10 35.72 13.10
C ALA A 55 2.53 36.21 12.85
N THR A 56 3.51 35.34 13.11
CA THR A 56 4.90 35.56 12.70
C THR A 56 5.11 34.98 11.31
N LYS A 57 5.44 35.86 10.36
CA LYS A 57 5.75 35.61 8.96
C LYS A 57 7.14 34.97 8.84
N PRO A 58 7.30 33.76 8.27
CA PRO A 58 8.62 33.25 7.93
C PRO A 58 9.09 33.80 6.57
N GLU A 59 10.33 34.28 6.56
CA GLU A 59 11.09 34.75 5.40
C GLU A 59 11.20 33.69 4.31
N SER A 60 10.97 34.12 3.07
CA SER A 60 11.26 33.39 1.84
C SER A 60 12.76 33.40 1.59
N GLY A 61 13.43 32.28 1.88
CA GLY A 61 14.77 32.00 1.39
C GLY A 61 14.72 31.60 -0.08
N GLU A 62 15.31 32.43 -0.92
CA GLU A 62 15.59 32.19 -2.35
C GLU A 62 16.58 31.02 -2.46
N PHE A 63 16.18 29.94 -3.13
CA PHE A 63 17.03 28.78 -3.40
C PHE A 63 17.49 28.86 -4.85
N GLU A 64 18.71 29.35 -5.07
CA GLU A 64 19.40 29.22 -6.36
C GLU A 64 19.90 27.77 -6.53
N PRO A 65 19.51 27.05 -7.59
CA PRO A 65 20.12 25.78 -7.92
C PRO A 65 21.46 26.02 -8.63
N ASP A 66 22.56 25.72 -7.95
CA ASP A 66 23.89 25.60 -8.55
C ASP A 66 23.86 24.54 -9.67
N LEU A 67 24.07 25.03 -10.89
CA LEU A 67 24.02 24.29 -12.14
C LEU A 67 25.45 24.08 -12.64
N ASP A 68 26.19 23.14 -12.04
CA ASP A 68 27.42 22.63 -12.67
C ASP A 68 27.81 21.26 -12.09
N CYS A 69 27.37 20.19 -12.76
CA CYS A 69 27.90 18.85 -12.51
C CYS A 69 28.20 18.18 -13.86
N ASN A 70 29.20 18.73 -14.56
CA ASN A 70 29.80 18.14 -15.75
C ASN A 70 30.81 17.05 -15.36
N VAL A 71 30.38 15.98 -14.69
CA VAL A 71 31.22 14.79 -14.42
C VAL A 71 30.37 13.52 -14.43
N CYS A 72 29.83 13.14 -15.59
CA CYS A 72 29.23 11.81 -15.81
C CYS A 72 29.31 11.37 -17.28
N ARG A 73 30.37 11.77 -18.01
CA ARG A 73 30.54 11.42 -19.43
C ARG A 73 31.94 10.89 -19.74
N GLU A 74 32.40 9.89 -18.98
CA GLU A 74 33.68 9.24 -19.30
C GLU A 74 33.88 7.85 -18.67
N GLU A 75 32.88 6.95 -18.72
CA GLU A 75 33.11 5.51 -18.44
C GLU A 75 32.36 4.58 -19.41
N GLN A 76 32.35 4.94 -20.70
CA GLN A 76 31.83 4.05 -21.77
C GLN A 76 32.88 3.74 -22.84
N SER A 77 34.16 3.64 -22.45
CA SER A 77 35.25 3.30 -23.37
C SER A 77 36.43 2.63 -22.65
N ARG A 78 36.19 1.61 -21.82
CA ARG A 78 37.24 0.66 -21.42
C ARG A 78 36.66 -0.65 -20.90
N SER A 79 36.30 -1.53 -21.83
CA SER A 79 36.33 -2.96 -21.56
C SER A 79 37.02 -3.61 -22.74
N GLN A 80 38.34 -3.66 -22.61
CA GLN A 80 39.22 -4.42 -23.48
C GLN A 80 38.85 -5.89 -23.39
N VAL A 81 38.66 -6.47 -24.57
CA VAL A 81 38.75 -7.88 -24.87
C VAL A 81 40.09 -8.40 -24.35
N VAL A 82 40.08 -9.16 -23.26
CA VAL A 82 41.19 -10.03 -22.87
C VAL A 82 40.76 -11.45 -23.20
N VAL A 83 41.28 -11.96 -24.32
CA VAL A 83 41.20 -13.37 -24.70
C VAL A 83 42.15 -14.13 -23.77
N PHE A 84 41.61 -14.77 -22.73
CA PHE A 84 42.29 -15.86 -22.05
C PHE A 84 41.82 -17.17 -22.67
N ASN A 85 42.70 -17.74 -23.49
CA ASN A 85 42.59 -19.07 -24.06
C ASN A 85 43.37 -19.99 -23.13
N ASP A 86 42.70 -20.74 -22.26
CA ASP A 86 43.28 -21.89 -21.57
C ASP A 86 42.18 -22.81 -21.03
N GLY A 87 42.35 -24.11 -21.31
CA GLY A 87 41.85 -25.15 -20.42
C GLY A 87 40.40 -25.58 -20.62
N GLN A 88 40.19 -26.36 -21.67
CA GLN A 88 39.03 -27.22 -21.89
C GLN A 88 38.73 -28.09 -20.64
N THR A 89 37.67 -27.77 -19.89
CA THR A 89 37.00 -28.72 -18.99
C THR A 89 35.50 -28.65 -19.29
N SER A 90 35.02 -29.67 -20.00
CA SER A 90 33.62 -29.85 -20.38
C SER A 90 32.76 -30.09 -19.14
N VAL A 91 32.08 -29.05 -18.68
CA VAL A 91 30.90 -29.16 -17.81
C VAL A 91 29.69 -29.13 -18.74
N PRO A 92 28.78 -30.12 -18.68
CA PRO A 92 27.60 -30.13 -19.52
C PRO A 92 26.73 -28.92 -19.15
N ALA A 93 26.53 -28.05 -20.14
CA ALA A 93 25.59 -26.94 -20.09
C ALA A 93 24.17 -27.52 -20.13
N GLU A 94 23.60 -27.76 -18.95
CA GLU A 94 22.16 -28.02 -18.82
C GLU A 94 21.39 -26.70 -18.90
N VAL A 95 20.63 -26.60 -19.99
CA VAL A 95 19.28 -26.01 -20.07
C VAL A 95 19.16 -24.51 -19.78
N ASP A 96 19.42 -23.72 -20.83
CA ASP A 96 18.93 -22.34 -20.99
C ASP A 96 18.08 -22.24 -22.29
N GLU A 97 17.27 -23.26 -22.55
CA GLU A 97 16.54 -23.46 -23.82
C GLU A 97 15.05 -23.08 -23.72
N MET A 98 14.68 -22.19 -22.78
CA MET A 98 13.28 -21.76 -22.58
C MET A 98 13.00 -20.30 -22.98
N ASP A 99 13.95 -19.62 -23.61
CA ASP A 99 13.75 -18.25 -24.13
C ASP A 99 13.48 -18.17 -25.64
N ASP A 100 13.80 -19.22 -26.42
CA ASP A 100 13.66 -19.16 -27.89
C ASP A 100 12.31 -19.69 -28.42
N VAL A 101 11.53 -20.42 -27.61
CA VAL A 101 10.17 -20.85 -27.99
C VAL A 101 9.20 -19.67 -28.10
N PHE A 102 9.43 -18.59 -27.36
CA PHE A 102 8.59 -17.38 -27.40
C PHE A 102 8.93 -16.40 -28.55
N ARG A 103 9.98 -16.64 -29.34
CA ARG A 103 10.40 -15.70 -30.40
C ARG A 103 9.68 -15.88 -31.74
N ASN A 104 9.06 -17.03 -32.01
CA ASN A 104 8.60 -17.38 -33.36
C ASN A 104 7.08 -17.41 -33.56
N LEU A 105 6.27 -16.80 -32.69
CA LEU A 105 4.85 -16.55 -32.98
C LEU A 105 4.67 -15.17 -33.65
N PRO A 106 4.37 -15.10 -34.97
CA PRO A 106 4.21 -13.83 -35.71
C PRO A 106 2.94 -13.05 -35.35
N HIS A 107 2.15 -13.51 -34.38
CA HIS A 107 0.91 -12.88 -33.93
C HIS A 107 1.08 -11.97 -32.70
N ASP A 108 2.31 -11.77 -32.23
CA ASP A 108 2.63 -11.32 -30.86
C ASP A 108 3.17 -9.86 -30.75
N GLN A 109 3.40 -9.18 -31.89
CA GLN A 109 3.96 -7.81 -31.88
C GLN A 109 2.99 -6.79 -31.23
N ASN A 110 1.69 -6.93 -31.51
CA ASN A 110 0.65 -6.06 -30.94
C ASN A 110 0.46 -6.29 -29.44
N ALA A 111 0.56 -7.54 -28.98
CA ALA A 111 0.48 -7.89 -27.57
C ALA A 111 1.68 -7.32 -26.78
N LYS A 112 2.90 -7.42 -27.33
CA LYS A 112 4.11 -6.81 -26.75
C LYS A 112 4.01 -5.29 -26.62
N ASN A 113 3.54 -4.61 -27.66
CA ASN A 113 3.35 -3.15 -27.62
C ASN A 113 2.28 -2.75 -26.60
N CYS A 114 1.19 -3.51 -26.49
CA CYS A 114 0.14 -3.28 -25.49
C CYS A 114 0.66 -3.48 -24.06
N LEU A 115 1.45 -4.53 -23.83
CA LEU A 115 2.09 -4.81 -22.54
C LEU A 115 3.10 -3.73 -22.15
N LEU A 116 3.91 -3.24 -23.09
CA LEU A 116 4.81 -2.09 -22.89
C LEU A 116 4.05 -0.82 -22.51
N TYR A 117 2.92 -0.53 -23.18
CA TYR A 117 2.05 0.60 -22.83
C TYR A 117 1.47 0.47 -21.42
N MET A 118 1.07 -0.74 -21.00
CA MET A 118 0.57 -0.97 -19.63
C MET A 118 1.67 -0.78 -18.58
N ILE A 119 2.88 -1.26 -18.85
CA ILE A 119 4.03 -1.04 -17.97
C ILE A 119 4.32 0.46 -17.86
N HIS A 120 4.32 1.18 -18.99
CA HIS A 120 4.54 2.62 -18.98
C HIS A 120 3.43 3.39 -18.25
N PHE A 121 2.17 2.97 -18.39
CA PHE A 121 1.05 3.58 -17.68
C PHE A 121 1.12 3.34 -16.17
N THR A 122 1.50 2.13 -15.75
CA THR A 122 1.68 1.80 -14.33
C THR A 122 2.85 2.53 -13.69
N GLU A 123 3.86 2.92 -14.47
CA GLU A 123 5.01 3.74 -14.00
C GLU A 123 4.74 5.26 -14.04
N SER A 124 3.55 5.69 -14.46
CA SER A 124 3.20 7.11 -14.47
C SER A 124 3.07 7.69 -13.06
N LYS A 125 3.53 8.94 -12.88
CA LYS A 125 3.30 9.75 -11.66
C LYS A 125 1.81 9.85 -11.28
N PHE A 126 0.92 9.71 -12.26
CA PHE A 126 -0.53 9.69 -12.04
C PHE A 126 -0.98 8.51 -11.17
N MET A 127 -0.35 7.34 -11.33
CA MET A 127 -0.65 6.20 -10.47
C MET A 127 -0.29 6.48 -9.02
N LEU A 128 0.85 7.13 -8.75
CA LEU A 128 1.23 7.51 -7.38
C LEU A 128 0.16 8.42 -6.75
N PHE A 129 -0.36 9.39 -7.51
CA PHE A 129 -1.45 10.24 -7.04
C PHE A 129 -2.72 9.45 -6.67
N ILE A 130 -3.11 8.47 -7.51
CA ILE A 130 -4.24 7.57 -7.20
C ILE A 130 -3.98 6.79 -5.91
N HIS A 131 -2.76 6.30 -5.68
CA HIS A 131 -2.41 5.57 -4.44
C HIS A 131 -2.49 6.44 -3.19
N VAL A 132 -2.07 7.71 -3.29
CA VAL A 132 -2.19 8.67 -2.19
C VAL A 132 -3.66 8.98 -1.90
N LEU A 133 -4.51 9.11 -2.92
CA LEU A 133 -5.95 9.25 -2.73
C LEU A 133 -6.58 8.00 -2.10
N LEU A 134 -6.15 6.81 -2.52
CA LEU A 134 -6.59 5.53 -1.95
C LEU A 134 -6.25 5.39 -0.47
N LEU A 135 -5.19 6.05 0.02
CA LEU A 135 -4.80 6.04 1.43
C LEU A 135 -5.87 6.68 2.34
N ALA A 136 -6.69 7.59 1.81
CA ALA A 136 -7.76 8.22 2.59
C ALA A 136 -8.81 7.21 3.08
N ILE A 137 -9.04 6.14 2.32
CA ILE A 137 -10.03 5.09 2.65
C ILE A 137 -9.65 4.37 3.96
N PRO A 138 -8.50 3.69 4.07
CA PRO A 138 -8.14 2.98 5.30
C PRO A 138 -7.85 3.92 6.48
N LEU A 139 -7.38 5.15 6.23
CA LEU A 139 -7.25 6.14 7.30
C LEU A 139 -8.60 6.52 7.89
N SER A 140 -9.61 6.76 7.04
CA SER A 140 -10.96 7.08 7.50
C SER A 140 -11.61 5.90 8.23
N SER A 141 -11.38 4.66 7.78
CA SER A 141 -11.92 3.47 8.45
C SER A 141 -11.25 3.24 9.81
N GLY A 142 -9.93 3.44 9.89
CA GLY A 142 -9.20 3.40 11.15
C GLY A 142 -9.73 4.43 12.15
N PHE A 143 -9.90 5.68 11.72
CA PHE A 143 -10.42 6.75 12.57
C PHE A 143 -11.86 6.47 13.05
N MET A 144 -12.75 6.03 12.14
CA MET A 144 -14.13 5.69 12.50
C MET A 144 -14.19 4.46 13.42
N GLY A 145 -13.40 3.42 13.17
CA GLY A 145 -13.31 2.25 14.05
C GLY A 145 -12.87 2.62 15.46
N ALA A 146 -11.82 3.44 15.59
CA ALA A 146 -11.34 3.92 16.88
C ALA A 146 -12.38 4.80 17.62
N LYS A 147 -13.07 5.68 16.90
CA LYS A 147 -14.06 6.59 17.49
C LYS A 147 -15.28 5.86 18.07
N TYR A 148 -15.71 4.76 17.46
CA TYR A 148 -16.94 4.05 17.82
C TYR A 148 -16.69 2.71 18.54
N MET A 149 -15.47 2.46 19.02
CA MET A 149 -15.08 1.20 19.66
C MET A 149 -15.95 0.83 20.87
N ASP A 150 -16.36 1.83 21.66
CA ASP A 150 -17.16 1.62 22.88
C ASP A 150 -18.68 1.85 22.69
N GLN A 151 -19.13 2.17 21.47
CA GLN A 151 -20.50 2.68 21.22
C GLN A 151 -21.42 1.70 20.47
N CYS A 152 -20.95 0.49 20.11
CA CYS A 152 -21.76 -0.49 19.37
C CYS A 152 -21.75 -1.85 20.11
N PHE A 153 -22.82 -2.11 20.88
CA PHE A 153 -22.95 -3.33 21.69
C PHE A 153 -23.31 -4.57 20.85
N LEU A 154 -23.93 -4.38 19.69
CA LEU A 154 -24.36 -5.46 18.80
C LEU A 154 -23.20 -6.38 18.40
N SER A 155 -22.02 -5.81 18.18
CA SER A 155 -20.80 -6.55 17.85
C SER A 155 -19.58 -5.74 18.28
N PRO A 156 -19.01 -6.04 19.46
CA PRO A 156 -17.78 -5.37 19.90
C PRO A 156 -16.59 -5.69 18.99
N GLU A 157 -16.68 -6.77 18.21
CA GLU A 157 -15.64 -7.20 17.27
C GLU A 157 -15.59 -6.33 16.01
N THR A 158 -16.74 -5.82 15.55
CA THR A 158 -16.87 -4.99 14.35
C THR A 158 -15.97 -3.74 14.36
N PRO A 159 -16.05 -2.83 15.36
CA PRO A 159 -15.24 -1.61 15.33
C PRO A 159 -13.75 -1.92 15.47
N VAL A 160 -13.40 -2.98 16.23
CA VAL A 160 -12.03 -3.48 16.34
C VAL A 160 -11.52 -3.98 14.99
N PHE A 161 -12.33 -4.75 14.27
CA PHE A 161 -11.97 -5.24 12.94
C PHE A 161 -11.79 -4.09 11.95
N LEU A 162 -12.71 -3.13 11.92
CA LEU A 162 -12.63 -1.96 11.06
C LEU A 162 -11.37 -1.11 11.35
N PHE A 163 -11.01 -0.97 12.63
CA PHE A 163 -9.77 -0.32 13.06
C PHE A 163 -8.53 -1.08 12.55
N MET A 164 -8.45 -2.38 12.81
CA MET A 164 -7.32 -3.22 12.39
C MET A 164 -7.16 -3.25 10.87
N MET A 165 -8.27 -3.33 10.12
CA MET A 165 -8.27 -3.23 8.66
C MET A 165 -7.78 -1.87 8.18
N GLY A 166 -8.16 -0.79 8.84
CA GLY A 166 -7.65 0.56 8.55
C GLY A 166 -6.13 0.64 8.75
N VAL A 167 -5.61 0.11 9.86
CA VAL A 167 -4.17 0.11 10.14
C VAL A 167 -3.40 -0.75 9.13
N ILE A 168 -3.83 -2.00 8.92
CA ILE A 168 -3.18 -2.93 7.97
C ILE A 168 -3.23 -2.36 6.54
N GLY A 169 -4.40 -1.85 6.11
CA GLY A 169 -4.57 -1.24 4.79
C GLY A 169 -3.66 -0.03 4.61
N THR A 170 -3.54 0.83 5.63
CA THR A 170 -2.64 1.99 5.60
C THR A 170 -1.19 1.55 5.43
N ILE A 171 -0.74 0.54 6.19
CA ILE A 171 0.63 0.00 6.08
C ILE A 171 0.88 -0.58 4.68
N VAL A 172 -0.04 -1.38 4.14
CA VAL A 172 0.11 -1.99 2.81
C VAL A 172 0.19 -0.94 1.71
N ILE A 173 -0.70 0.07 1.73
CA ILE A 173 -0.69 1.15 0.73
C ILE A 173 0.59 2.00 0.88
N PHE A 174 0.99 2.31 2.11
CA PHE A 174 2.20 3.08 2.38
C PHE A 174 3.45 2.34 1.89
N CYS A 175 3.59 1.04 2.21
CA CYS A 175 4.65 0.19 1.65
C CYS A 175 4.63 0.21 0.12
N ARG A 176 3.45 0.13 -0.52
CA ARG A 176 3.33 0.21 -1.98
C ARG A 176 3.85 1.54 -2.54
N ILE A 177 3.50 2.66 -1.91
CA ILE A 177 3.98 3.99 -2.31
C ILE A 177 5.51 4.07 -2.18
N LEU A 178 6.07 3.58 -1.07
CA LEU A 178 7.51 3.53 -0.87
C LEU A 178 8.21 2.68 -1.94
N LEU A 179 7.66 1.53 -2.28
CA LEU A 179 8.22 0.63 -3.30
C LEU A 179 8.20 1.27 -4.68
N ILE A 180 7.10 1.93 -5.06
CA ILE A 180 7.00 2.65 -6.34
C ILE A 180 8.02 3.80 -6.34
N THR A 181 8.14 4.54 -5.25
CA THR A 181 9.10 5.65 -5.13
C THR A 181 10.55 5.16 -5.20
N GLN A 182 10.86 4.06 -4.52
CA GLN A 182 12.18 3.42 -4.58
C GLN A 182 12.49 2.89 -5.98
N LYS A 183 11.51 2.31 -6.67
CA LYS A 183 11.68 1.83 -8.05
C LYS A 183 12.06 2.96 -9.01
N ILE A 184 11.46 4.13 -8.84
CA ILE A 184 11.77 5.34 -9.63
C ILE A 184 13.20 5.83 -9.32
N MET A 185 13.67 5.69 -8.09
CA MET A 185 14.99 6.18 -7.65
C MET A 185 16.13 5.17 -7.85
N LEU A 186 15.90 3.86 -7.72
CA LEU A 186 16.90 2.80 -7.79
C LEU A 186 16.41 1.60 -8.62
N PRO A 187 16.78 1.50 -9.92
CA PRO A 187 16.35 0.41 -10.80
C PRO A 187 17.16 -0.88 -10.55
N ARG A 188 16.97 -1.56 -9.42
CA ARG A 188 17.66 -2.83 -9.11
C ARG A 188 16.81 -4.06 -9.48
N ARG A 189 17.00 -4.60 -10.69
CA ARG A 189 16.10 -5.57 -11.38
C ARG A 189 15.69 -6.88 -10.66
N GLY A 190 16.38 -7.34 -9.62
CA GLY A 190 16.25 -8.73 -9.13
C GLY A 190 15.14 -9.03 -8.11
N GLU A 191 14.78 -8.09 -7.24
CA GLU A 191 13.92 -8.38 -6.07
C GLU A 191 12.44 -8.03 -6.26
N TRP A 192 12.08 -7.41 -7.40
CA TRP A 192 10.74 -6.86 -7.63
C TRP A 192 9.66 -7.92 -7.87
N GLN A 193 10.03 -9.11 -8.36
CA GLN A 193 9.05 -10.17 -8.64
C GLN A 193 8.41 -10.74 -7.38
N ALA A 194 9.22 -11.09 -6.37
CA ALA A 194 8.72 -11.61 -5.09
C ALA A 194 7.80 -10.59 -4.40
N LEU A 195 8.20 -9.32 -4.48
CA LEU A 195 7.47 -8.22 -3.86
C LEU A 195 6.14 -7.93 -4.56
N GLY A 196 6.10 -8.04 -5.89
CA GLY A 196 4.85 -7.99 -6.67
C GLY A 196 3.87 -9.10 -6.28
N VAL A 197 4.35 -10.33 -6.10
CA VAL A 197 3.51 -11.46 -5.67
C VAL A 197 2.94 -11.23 -4.26
N ILE A 198 3.77 -10.79 -3.30
CA ILE A 198 3.32 -10.48 -1.93
C ILE A 198 2.23 -9.41 -1.95
N MET A 199 2.36 -8.39 -2.80
CA MET A 199 1.35 -7.33 -2.93
C MET A 199 0.02 -7.86 -3.49
N ILE A 200 0.06 -8.69 -4.53
CA ILE A 200 -1.17 -9.29 -5.11
C ILE A 200 -1.86 -10.17 -4.07
N VAL A 201 -1.11 -11.02 -3.36
CA VAL A 201 -1.64 -11.86 -2.28
C VAL A 201 -2.23 -11.00 -1.16
N GLY A 202 -1.55 -9.92 -0.77
CA GLY A 202 -2.03 -8.98 0.24
C GLY A 202 -3.33 -8.29 -0.15
N VAL A 203 -3.45 -7.82 -1.39
CA VAL A 203 -4.69 -7.22 -1.92
C VAL A 203 -5.82 -8.26 -1.93
N LEU A 204 -5.55 -9.48 -2.39
CA LEU A 204 -6.54 -10.56 -2.41
C LEU A 204 -7.03 -10.90 -0.99
N ALA A 205 -6.12 -10.97 -0.01
CA ALA A 205 -6.47 -11.19 1.39
C ALA A 205 -7.40 -10.08 1.92
N ILE A 206 -7.10 -8.81 1.60
CA ILE A 206 -7.96 -7.67 1.97
C ILE A 206 -9.36 -7.81 1.34
N VAL A 207 -9.45 -8.18 0.06
CA VAL A 207 -10.75 -8.38 -0.62
C VAL A 207 -11.58 -9.46 0.09
N VAL A 208 -10.96 -10.59 0.45
CA VAL A 208 -11.63 -11.69 1.16
C VAL A 208 -12.10 -11.24 2.54
N CYS A 209 -11.28 -10.47 3.27
CA CYS A 209 -11.67 -9.90 4.57
C CYS A 209 -12.88 -8.96 4.43
N LEU A 210 -12.89 -8.06 3.44
CA LEU A 210 -14.01 -7.14 3.19
C LEU A 210 -15.29 -7.88 2.79
N ALA A 211 -15.17 -8.92 1.97
CA ALA A 211 -16.31 -9.76 1.60
C ALA A 211 -16.90 -10.50 2.82
N THR A 212 -16.03 -11.00 3.71
CA THR A 212 -16.42 -11.69 4.93
C THR A 212 -17.14 -10.75 5.91
N GLU A 213 -16.63 -9.53 6.08
CA GLU A 213 -17.29 -8.47 6.84
C GLU A 213 -18.69 -8.17 6.29
N MET A 214 -18.78 -7.85 4.98
CA MET A 214 -20.05 -7.56 4.31
C MET A 214 -21.08 -8.66 4.51
N PHE A 215 -20.65 -9.91 4.39
CA PHE A 215 -21.51 -11.05 4.62
C PHE A 215 -22.00 -11.13 6.08
N SER A 216 -21.12 -10.88 7.04
CA SER A 216 -21.47 -10.86 8.47
C SER A 216 -22.50 -9.75 8.77
N PHE A 217 -22.30 -8.54 8.25
CA PHE A 217 -23.21 -7.41 8.43
C PHE A 217 -24.58 -7.63 7.80
N SER A 218 -24.63 -8.22 6.61
CA SER A 218 -25.89 -8.44 5.89
C SER A 218 -26.89 -9.33 6.65
N ARG A 219 -26.41 -10.14 7.60
CA ARG A 219 -27.23 -11.08 8.37
C ARG A 219 -27.81 -10.50 9.66
N LYS A 220 -27.33 -9.34 10.13
CA LYS A 220 -27.73 -8.76 11.42
C LYS A 220 -28.21 -7.32 11.23
N ALA A 221 -29.53 -7.10 11.30
CA ALA A 221 -30.08 -5.76 11.32
C ALA A 221 -29.82 -5.10 12.70
N PRO A 222 -29.18 -3.92 12.75
CA PRO A 222 -28.99 -3.19 14.01
C PRO A 222 -30.30 -2.57 14.50
N SER A 223 -30.38 -2.31 15.80
CA SER A 223 -31.37 -1.40 16.38
C SER A 223 -30.73 -0.04 16.58
N PHE A 224 -31.50 1.02 16.39
CA PHE A 224 -31.06 2.41 16.62
C PHE A 224 -31.64 3.00 17.91
N GLU A 225 -32.41 2.22 18.66
CA GLU A 225 -32.99 2.65 19.94
C GLU A 225 -32.00 2.46 21.09
N GLU A 226 -31.74 3.53 21.83
CA GLU A 226 -30.88 3.50 23.02
C GLU A 226 -31.45 2.50 24.04
N GLY A 227 -30.61 1.57 24.50
CA GLY A 227 -30.98 0.54 25.48
C GLY A 227 -31.30 -0.84 24.89
N ASP A 228 -31.44 -0.97 23.56
CA ASP A 228 -31.50 -2.30 22.93
C ASP A 228 -30.10 -2.95 23.00
N PRO A 229 -29.96 -4.25 23.38
CA PRO A 229 -28.69 -4.97 23.28
C PRO A 229 -28.08 -4.98 21.86
N ARG A 230 -28.89 -4.67 20.84
CA ARG A 230 -28.50 -4.55 19.44
C ARG A 230 -28.26 -3.09 18.99
N PHE A 231 -28.15 -2.17 19.94
CA PHE A 231 -27.87 -0.77 19.64
C PHE A 231 -26.54 -0.60 18.91
N CYS A 232 -26.58 0.14 17.82
CA CYS A 232 -25.40 0.64 17.14
C CYS A 232 -25.68 2.03 16.57
N HIS A 233 -24.69 2.92 16.64
CA HIS A 233 -24.86 4.28 16.14
C HIS A 233 -25.13 4.29 14.62
N GLU A 234 -26.20 4.97 14.21
CA GLU A 234 -26.62 5.07 12.80
C GLU A 234 -25.49 5.59 11.89
N THR A 235 -24.74 6.60 12.34
CA THR A 235 -23.61 7.16 11.60
C THR A 235 -22.53 6.13 11.31
N PHE A 236 -22.20 5.28 12.30
CA PHE A 236 -21.18 4.25 12.15
C PHE A 236 -21.65 3.13 11.21
N TYR A 237 -22.91 2.73 11.33
CA TYR A 237 -23.52 1.73 10.45
C TYR A 237 -23.54 2.21 8.99
N ASN A 238 -24.04 3.42 8.75
CA ASN A 238 -24.08 4.02 7.41
C ASN A 238 -22.67 4.17 6.84
N PHE A 239 -21.70 4.64 7.63
CA PHE A 239 -20.30 4.74 7.18
C PHE A 239 -19.74 3.37 6.76
N THR A 240 -19.90 2.34 7.61
CA THR A 240 -19.40 1.00 7.34
C THR A 240 -20.07 0.38 6.12
N TYR A 241 -21.36 0.65 5.91
CA TYR A 241 -22.08 0.21 4.72
C TYR A 241 -21.51 0.85 3.44
N TRP A 242 -21.37 2.18 3.41
CA TRP A 242 -20.90 2.90 2.23
C TRP A 242 -19.42 2.67 1.93
N ILE A 243 -18.56 2.54 2.95
CA ILE A 243 -17.13 2.33 2.74
C ILE A 243 -16.88 0.96 2.10
N ASN A 244 -17.64 -0.07 2.47
CA ASN A 244 -17.48 -1.39 1.88
C ASN A 244 -17.90 -1.42 0.40
N TRP A 245 -19.02 -0.76 0.04
CA TRP A 245 -19.39 -0.58 -1.37
C TRP A 245 -18.34 0.23 -2.13
N THR A 246 -17.81 1.29 -1.53
CA THR A 246 -16.75 2.11 -2.11
C THR A 246 -15.50 1.27 -2.37
N CYS A 247 -15.08 0.43 -1.41
CA CYS A 247 -13.95 -0.48 -1.57
C CYS A 247 -14.17 -1.47 -2.72
N VAL A 248 -15.34 -2.12 -2.80
CA VAL A 248 -15.67 -3.05 -3.90
C VAL A 248 -15.63 -2.33 -5.25
N PHE A 249 -16.22 -1.13 -5.34
CA PHE A 249 -16.22 -0.34 -6.56
C PHE A 249 -14.79 0.05 -6.99
N VAL A 250 -13.99 0.54 -6.04
CA VAL A 250 -12.60 0.95 -6.27
C VAL A 250 -11.72 -0.23 -6.69
N LEU A 251 -11.83 -1.37 -6.00
CA LEU A 251 -11.10 -2.59 -6.36
C LEU A 251 -11.50 -3.10 -7.74
N THR A 252 -12.80 -3.06 -8.05
CA THR A 252 -13.31 -3.40 -9.38
C THR A 252 -12.74 -2.46 -10.44
N LEU A 253 -12.74 -1.15 -10.18
CA LEU A 253 -12.17 -0.16 -11.09
C LEU A 253 -10.67 -0.38 -11.28
N MET A 254 -9.92 -0.66 -10.21
CA MET A 254 -8.49 -1.00 -10.29
C MET A 254 -8.28 -2.25 -11.14
N PHE A 255 -9.07 -3.30 -10.92
CA PHE A 255 -8.99 -4.52 -11.72
C PHE A 255 -9.33 -4.26 -13.20
N LEU A 256 -10.40 -3.50 -13.49
CA LEU A 256 -10.76 -3.12 -14.86
C LEU A 256 -9.70 -2.24 -15.54
N LEU A 257 -8.96 -1.43 -14.78
CA LEU A 257 -7.82 -0.66 -15.28
C LEU A 257 -6.58 -1.54 -15.54
N GLU A 258 -6.41 -2.61 -14.77
CA GLU A 258 -5.35 -3.60 -14.95
C GLU A 258 -5.68 -4.64 -16.03
N LEU A 259 -6.96 -4.81 -16.39
CA LEU A 259 -7.34 -5.69 -17.48
C LEU A 259 -6.76 -5.17 -18.80
N PRO A 260 -5.96 -5.98 -19.51
CA PRO A 260 -5.40 -5.59 -20.78
C PRO A 260 -6.54 -5.33 -21.77
N LYS A 261 -6.75 -4.07 -22.16
CA LYS A 261 -7.71 -3.67 -23.21
C LYS A 261 -7.35 -4.20 -24.61
N CYS A 262 -6.37 -5.10 -24.70
CA CYS A 262 -5.83 -5.60 -25.96
C CYS A 262 -6.75 -6.61 -26.67
N SER A 263 -7.85 -7.08 -26.04
CA SER A 263 -8.69 -8.13 -26.64
C SER A 263 -9.68 -7.65 -27.71
N TRP A 264 -9.88 -6.34 -27.90
CA TRP A 264 -11.02 -5.88 -28.71
C TRP A 264 -10.73 -5.62 -30.19
N SER A 265 -9.45 -5.63 -30.61
CA SER A 265 -9.10 -5.32 -32.00
C SER A 265 -9.01 -6.54 -32.93
N SER A 266 -8.85 -7.77 -32.43
CA SER A 266 -8.67 -8.93 -33.31
C SER A 266 -9.98 -9.48 -33.87
N SER A 267 -11.11 -9.32 -33.18
CA SER A 267 -12.39 -9.88 -33.63
C SER A 267 -13.12 -9.10 -34.72
N GLN A 268 -12.65 -7.90 -35.10
CA GLN A 268 -13.25 -7.16 -36.22
C GLN A 268 -12.60 -7.47 -37.59
N ALA A 269 -11.42 -8.11 -37.61
CA ALA A 269 -10.74 -8.42 -38.87
C ALA A 269 -11.31 -9.67 -39.57
N GLU A 270 -11.94 -10.60 -38.85
CA GLU A 270 -12.51 -11.83 -39.42
C GLU A 270 -13.97 -11.72 -39.86
N LEU A 271 -14.66 -10.62 -39.51
CA LEU A 271 -16.08 -10.42 -39.88
C LEU A 271 -16.27 -9.60 -41.18
N VAL A 272 -15.16 -9.25 -41.85
CA VAL A 272 -15.16 -8.47 -43.11
C VAL A 272 -14.52 -9.27 -44.28
N SER A 273 -14.12 -10.52 -44.05
CA SER A 273 -13.63 -11.45 -45.09
C SER A 273 -14.63 -12.55 -45.37
#